data_AF-A0A2A2TQ21-F1
#
_entry.id   AF-A0A2A2TQ21-F1
#
_cell.length_a   1.000
_cell.length_b   1.000
_cell.length_c   1.000
_cell.angle_alpha   90.00
_cell.angle_beta   90.00
_cell.angle_gamma   90.00
#
_symmetry.space_group_name_H-M   'P 1'
#
loop_
_entity.id
_entity.type
_entity.pdbx_description
1 polymer ?
#
loop_
_entity_poly.entity_id
_entity_poly.type
_entity_poly.pdbx_seq_one_letter_code
_entity_poly.pdbx_strand_id
1 'polypeptide(L)'
;MIYPYYEKLGFLHKPLSLNDFATSSFPQIQTGGASNEQMYNHLHDDYYVNLSQYRDLLKPGNPRNISIHCDQISEYVMQRRDTQGKLKTFKHLAVREVKVFCKFKNPDVGNIALVDIPGLGDSKLGDEDLMLNTLGKEVDIVLFIRRPDPQRYQWKPEDTNLYDTAAKALNNLSNRAFIILNNSQRIDNLKACQEMQASLGTIKVIKCEVVDCSNSSESNQMFDLILDYLAKNIENLDRKHAFECQEVLLDLQKQISTDLTKAQNALGKVMHSEKWFPLFLKLFDELWENLSNGLENQLSELRSQRNEQDIDFKQEVNTAVQACLKNTGIPDIEQIEKRRNEVGGYPNAYYQYLNEVRTYLSKQFLSLDEGLKKSLLRVKSQIVSILIEQGRLGELIETSSDRFWNQISNLIPDTLEEIKYGFQIIAEFDISYRGLVQHRIRKHLDGLTPDETLLKLSNSPSAQEILTNLKTLHGEALYRCETALEDLMCEPSQAAFAIVEEFVDRILRAEKAKSEWYIFFEEFRSEIWKNEFVQLEGSSKLRRNWLEALEKVISVNNCESIQFLNS
;
A
#
# COMPACT_ATOMS: atom_id res chain seq x y z
N MET A 1 9.80 12.02 34.97
CA MET A 1 10.61 12.36 36.16
C MET A 1 12.04 11.87 36.06
N ILE A 2 12.34 10.57 35.83
CA ILE A 2 13.73 10.08 35.86
C ILE A 2 14.52 10.33 34.55
N TYR A 3 13.90 10.05 33.40
CA TYR A 3 14.53 10.18 32.07
C TYR A 3 15.27 11.50 31.80
N PRO A 4 14.68 12.67 32.12
CA PRO A 4 15.35 13.96 31.90
C PRO A 4 16.70 14.09 32.61
N TYR A 5 16.88 13.47 33.78
CA TYR A 5 18.18 13.46 34.47
C TYR A 5 19.22 12.66 33.70
N TYR A 6 18.85 11.50 33.15
CA TYR A 6 19.77 10.68 32.34
C TYR A 6 20.19 11.42 31.06
N GLU A 7 19.29 12.21 30.46
CA GLU A 7 19.60 13.04 29.29
C GLU A 7 20.57 14.16 29.62
N LYS A 8 20.27 14.99 30.64
CA LYS A 8 21.15 16.10 30.98
C LYS A 8 22.51 15.65 31.54
N LEU A 9 22.57 14.53 32.26
CA LEU A 9 23.82 13.97 32.78
C LEU A 9 24.61 13.19 31.72
N GLY A 10 24.05 12.97 30.52
CA GLY A 10 24.75 12.33 29.40
C GLY A 10 24.91 10.82 29.53
N PHE A 11 24.02 10.14 30.26
CA PHE A 11 24.10 8.69 30.43
C PHE A 11 23.62 7.94 29.17
N LEU A 12 24.46 7.03 28.67
CA LEU A 12 24.21 6.25 27.45
C LEU A 12 23.04 5.27 27.60
N HIS A 13 22.91 4.67 28.79
CA HIS A 13 21.87 3.67 29.08
C HIS A 13 20.79 4.26 29.99
N LYS A 14 19.60 4.46 29.43
CA LYS A 14 18.42 4.95 30.14
C LYS A 14 17.56 3.75 30.59
N PRO A 15 17.06 3.74 31.83
CA PRO A 15 16.26 2.62 32.33
C PRO A 15 14.91 2.57 31.61
N LEU A 16 14.55 1.43 31.01
CA LEU A 16 13.32 1.29 30.23
C LEU A 16 12.07 1.06 31.09
N SER A 17 12.26 0.75 32.38
CA SER A 17 11.17 0.54 33.34
C SER A 17 11.58 0.91 34.77
N LEU A 18 10.61 1.03 35.66
CA LEU A 18 10.88 1.24 37.09
C LEU A 18 11.62 0.06 37.72
N ASN A 19 11.40 -1.16 37.21
CA ASN A 19 12.12 -2.35 37.65
C ASN A 19 13.59 -2.28 37.22
N ASP A 20 13.83 -1.92 35.96
CA ASP A 20 15.16 -1.72 35.40
C ASP A 20 15.92 -0.65 36.19
N PHE A 21 15.28 0.49 36.48
CA PHE A 21 15.84 1.52 37.34
C PHE A 21 16.16 1.03 38.75
N ALA A 22 15.43 0.05 39.31
CA ALA A 22 15.67 -0.47 40.65
C ALA A 22 16.79 -1.50 40.73
N THR A 23 17.08 -2.21 39.62
CA THR A 23 17.99 -3.38 39.61
C THR A 23 19.31 -3.11 38.89
N SER A 24 19.34 -2.13 37.98
CA SER A 24 20.53 -1.80 37.21
C SER A 24 21.55 -1.05 38.07
N SER A 25 22.84 -1.31 37.84
CA SER A 25 23.92 -0.58 38.50
C SER A 25 23.80 0.92 38.21
N PHE A 26 23.78 1.75 39.26
CA PHE A 26 23.65 3.19 39.08
C PHE A 26 24.85 3.74 38.29
N PRO A 27 24.61 4.54 37.21
CA PRO A 27 25.70 5.03 36.35
C PRO A 27 26.68 5.92 37.12
N GLN A 28 27.96 5.87 36.78
CA GLN A 28 28.93 6.85 37.29
C GLN A 28 28.91 8.13 36.45
N ILE A 29 29.01 9.28 37.12
CA ILE A 29 29.09 10.57 36.43
C ILE A 29 30.40 10.70 35.65
N GLN A 30 30.31 11.08 34.37
CA GLN A 30 31.49 11.33 33.51
C GLN A 30 31.75 12.82 33.28
N THR A 31 30.77 13.67 33.63
CA THR A 31 30.76 15.11 33.36
C THR A 31 31.00 15.90 34.66
N GLY A 32 32.01 16.77 34.66
CA GLY A 32 32.34 17.62 35.81
C GLY A 32 31.45 18.88 35.91
N GLY A 33 31.35 19.45 37.12
CA GLY A 33 30.70 20.74 37.38
C GLY A 33 29.69 20.68 38.53
N ALA A 34 29.66 21.72 39.37
CA ALA A 34 28.87 21.75 40.60
C ALA A 34 27.36 21.50 40.40
N SER A 35 26.77 21.99 39.30
CA SER A 35 25.35 21.76 38.99
C SER A 35 25.07 20.30 38.58
N ASN A 36 25.96 19.69 37.81
CA ASN A 36 25.84 18.28 37.40
C ASN A 36 26.02 17.34 38.59
N GLU A 37 26.95 17.64 39.51
CA GLU A 37 27.14 16.90 40.75
C GLU A 37 25.90 16.98 41.65
N GLN A 38 25.30 18.17 41.80
CA GLN A 38 24.05 18.33 42.55
C GLN A 38 22.90 17.54 41.92
N MET A 39 22.75 17.59 40.60
CA MET A 39 21.74 16.82 39.87
C MET A 39 21.94 15.32 40.00
N TYR A 40 23.20 14.86 39.95
CA TYR A 40 23.57 13.47 40.16
C TYR A 40 23.24 12.99 41.58
N ASN A 41 23.65 13.75 42.59
CA ASN A 41 23.36 13.43 43.98
C ASN A 41 21.84 13.41 44.24
N HIS A 42 21.08 14.32 43.63
CA HIS A 42 19.62 14.30 43.74
C HIS A 42 19.01 13.05 43.08
N LEU A 43 19.45 12.66 41.88
CA LEU A 43 18.99 11.44 41.22
C LEU A 43 19.36 10.17 42.02
N HIS A 44 20.58 10.13 42.57
CA HIS A 44 21.08 8.99 43.33
C HIS A 44 20.43 8.92 44.71
N ASP A 45 20.62 9.93 45.55
CA ASP A 45 20.28 9.91 46.96
C ASP A 45 18.77 10.03 47.18
N ASP A 46 18.08 10.93 46.46
CA ASP A 46 16.65 11.16 46.70
C ASP A 46 15.79 10.14 45.90
N TYR A 47 16.10 9.86 44.63
CA TYR A 47 15.30 8.94 43.81
C TYR A 47 15.74 7.48 43.89
N TYR A 48 17.00 7.16 43.61
CA TYR A 48 17.46 5.77 43.46
C TYR A 48 17.54 5.03 44.80
N VAL A 49 18.30 5.57 45.77
CA VAL A 49 18.51 4.94 47.09
C VAL A 49 17.19 4.76 47.86
N ASN A 50 16.29 5.73 47.74
CA ASN A 50 15.02 5.74 48.49
C ASN A 50 13.82 5.23 47.67
N LEU A 51 14.05 4.58 46.52
CA LEU A 51 12.98 4.10 45.65
C LEU A 51 11.94 3.24 46.38
N SER A 52 12.38 2.37 47.28
CA SER A 52 11.49 1.50 48.07
C SER A 52 10.46 2.26 48.92
N GLN A 53 10.74 3.52 49.28
CA GLN A 53 9.88 4.33 50.15
C GLN A 53 8.66 4.94 49.41
N TYR A 54 8.70 4.99 48.07
CA TYR A 54 7.62 5.59 47.28
C TYR A 54 7.19 4.75 46.07
N ARG A 55 7.87 3.64 45.77
CA ARG A 55 7.58 2.75 44.63
C ARG A 55 6.12 2.31 44.55
N ASP A 56 5.48 2.01 45.69
CA ASP A 56 4.09 1.53 45.73
C ASP A 56 3.07 2.57 45.21
N LEU A 57 3.46 3.85 45.20
CA LEU A 57 2.67 4.94 44.66
C LEU A 57 2.77 5.00 43.13
N LEU A 58 3.84 4.45 42.53
CA LEU A 58 4.10 4.43 41.09
C LEU A 58 3.61 3.11 40.45
N LYS A 59 2.33 3.07 40.04
CA LYS A 59 1.76 1.94 39.30
C LYS A 59 1.67 2.23 37.79
N PRO A 60 1.79 1.21 36.91
CA PRO A 60 1.61 1.39 35.47
C PRO A 60 0.21 1.92 35.11
N GLY A 61 0.14 2.76 34.08
CA GLY A 61 -1.11 3.34 33.58
C GLY A 61 -1.27 4.82 33.93
N ASN A 62 -2.51 5.29 33.94
CA ASN A 62 -2.83 6.70 34.19
C ASN A 62 -2.57 7.09 35.66
N PRO A 63 -2.22 8.36 35.92
CA PRO A 63 -2.12 8.89 37.28
C PRO A 63 -3.39 8.60 38.08
N ARG A 64 -3.21 8.12 39.31
CA ARG A 64 -4.31 7.73 40.19
C ARG A 64 -4.68 8.90 41.11
N ASN A 65 -5.97 9.14 41.28
CA ASN A 65 -6.47 10.06 42.28
C ASN A 65 -6.58 9.35 43.63
N ILE A 66 -5.92 9.89 44.66
CA ILE A 66 -5.94 9.35 46.02
C ILE A 66 -6.51 10.45 46.93
N SER A 67 -7.61 10.16 47.62
CA SER A 67 -8.11 11.03 48.69
C SER A 67 -7.32 10.75 49.96
N ILE A 68 -6.77 11.81 50.55
CA ILE A 68 -5.99 11.76 51.79
C ILE A 68 -6.60 12.66 52.85
N HIS A 69 -6.34 12.39 54.13
CA HIS A 69 -6.77 13.26 55.21
C HIS A 69 -5.89 14.51 55.30
N CYS A 70 -6.42 15.63 55.81
CA CYS A 70 -5.73 16.93 55.78
C CYS A 70 -4.40 16.94 56.56
N ASP A 71 -4.29 16.16 57.63
CA ASP A 71 -3.06 16.01 58.42
C ASP A 71 -1.93 15.31 57.65
N GLN A 72 -2.27 14.50 56.64
CA GLN A 72 -1.32 13.77 55.79
C GLN A 72 -0.77 14.60 54.64
N ILE A 73 -1.36 15.77 54.32
CA ILE A 73 -0.94 16.61 53.18
C ILE A 73 0.56 16.88 53.22
N SER A 74 1.09 17.17 54.41
CA SER A 74 2.51 17.46 54.60
C SER A 74 3.45 16.34 54.14
N GLU A 75 3.02 15.07 54.19
CA GLU A 75 3.83 13.92 53.76
C GLU A 75 3.96 13.83 52.23
N TYR A 76 2.95 14.34 51.51
CA TYR A 76 2.86 14.29 50.04
C TYR A 76 3.40 15.55 49.36
N VAL A 77 3.56 16.66 50.10
CA VAL A 77 4.00 17.95 49.53
C VAL A 77 5.37 18.38 50.05
N MET A 78 5.68 18.16 51.34
CA MET A 78 6.90 18.71 51.94
C MET A 78 8.14 17.85 51.65
N GLN A 79 9.25 18.54 51.33
CA GLN A 79 10.59 17.94 51.20
C GLN A 79 11.38 18.14 52.50
N ARG A 80 11.04 17.42 53.57
CA ARG A 80 11.72 17.58 54.87
C ARG A 80 13.12 16.99 54.79
N ARG A 81 14.15 17.79 55.10
CA ARG A 81 15.53 17.33 55.21
C ARG A 81 15.98 17.28 56.67
N ASP A 82 16.91 16.40 56.98
CA ASP A 82 17.57 16.33 58.29
C ASP A 82 18.66 17.39 58.44
N THR A 83 19.30 17.45 59.61
CA THR A 83 20.40 18.39 59.89
C THR A 83 21.65 18.14 59.06
N GLN A 84 21.71 17.01 58.33
CA GLN A 84 22.80 16.64 57.41
C GLN A 84 22.38 16.83 55.94
N GLY A 85 21.18 17.38 55.67
CA GLY A 85 20.67 17.62 54.32
C GLY A 85 20.00 16.42 53.64
N LYS A 86 19.85 15.27 54.33
CA LYS A 86 19.20 14.08 53.76
C LYS A 86 17.69 14.17 53.82
N LEU A 87 17.03 13.74 52.75
CA LEU A 87 15.57 13.74 52.65
C LEU A 87 14.95 12.73 53.65
N LYS A 88 13.91 13.15 54.37
CA LYS A 88 13.15 12.33 55.32
C LYS A 88 11.76 11.91 54.82
N THR A 89 11.20 12.64 53.87
CA THR A 89 9.85 12.41 53.34
C THR A 89 9.92 12.12 51.84
N PHE A 90 9.42 10.97 51.41
CA PHE A 90 9.63 10.47 50.04
C PHE A 90 8.37 10.41 49.18
N LYS A 91 7.17 10.46 49.77
CA LYS A 91 5.90 10.30 49.02
C LYS A 91 5.73 11.37 47.94
N HIS A 92 6.21 12.59 48.19
CA HIS A 92 6.18 13.71 47.25
C HIS A 92 6.92 13.42 45.93
N LEU A 93 7.84 12.44 45.89
CA LEU A 93 8.56 12.03 44.67
C LEU A 93 7.65 11.29 43.67
N ALA A 94 6.49 10.81 44.11
CA ALA A 94 5.50 10.12 43.28
C ALA A 94 4.25 10.97 42.98
N VAL A 95 4.24 12.24 43.41
CA VAL A 95 3.08 13.14 43.30
C VAL A 95 3.20 13.97 42.04
N ARG A 96 2.12 14.00 41.24
CA ARG A 96 1.98 14.90 40.09
C ARG A 96 1.37 16.24 40.49
N GLU A 97 0.27 16.20 41.26
CA GLU A 97 -0.47 17.38 41.71
C GLU A 97 -1.16 17.05 43.04
N VAL A 98 -1.41 18.07 43.87
CA VAL A 98 -2.23 17.97 45.08
C VAL A 98 -3.34 19.02 44.99
N LYS A 99 -4.60 18.57 45.08
CA LYS A 99 -5.78 19.45 45.06
C LYS A 99 -6.39 19.47 46.45
N VAL A 100 -6.33 20.64 47.10
CA VAL A 100 -6.91 20.87 48.43
C VAL A 100 -8.20 21.67 48.26
N PHE A 101 -9.31 21.09 48.68
CA PHE A 101 -10.62 21.74 48.63
C PHE A 101 -11.01 22.22 50.02
N CYS A 102 -11.30 23.51 50.17
CA CYS A 102 -11.81 24.10 51.39
C CYS A 102 -12.95 25.07 51.07
N LYS A 103 -13.85 25.30 52.05
CA LYS A 103 -14.88 26.33 51.90
C LYS A 103 -14.23 27.70 52.06
N PHE A 104 -14.35 28.54 51.03
CA PHE A 104 -13.97 29.93 51.13
C PHE A 104 -15.02 30.69 51.96
N LYS A 105 -14.57 31.59 52.84
CA LYS A 105 -15.47 32.27 53.80
C LYS A 105 -16.35 33.35 53.15
N ASN A 106 -16.01 33.80 51.94
CA ASN A 106 -16.76 34.82 51.24
C ASN A 106 -17.75 34.18 50.23
N PRO A 107 -19.07 34.29 50.44
CA PRO A 107 -20.07 33.65 49.59
C PRO A 107 -20.24 34.33 48.22
N ASP A 108 -19.79 35.59 48.09
CA ASP A 108 -19.93 36.39 46.86
C ASP A 108 -18.83 36.08 45.83
N VAL A 109 -17.89 35.22 46.18
CA VAL A 109 -16.75 34.85 45.34
C VAL A 109 -16.99 33.48 44.72
N GLY A 110 -16.83 33.37 43.41
CA GLY A 110 -16.91 32.11 42.67
C GLY A 110 -15.81 31.11 43.07
N ASN A 111 -15.65 30.03 42.31
CA ASN A 111 -14.60 29.05 42.57
C ASN A 111 -13.22 29.67 42.32
N ILE A 112 -12.46 29.94 43.38
CA ILE A 112 -11.04 30.33 43.29
C ILE A 112 -10.16 29.10 43.47
N ALA A 113 -9.11 29.00 42.66
CA ALA A 113 -7.99 28.10 42.89
C ALA A 113 -6.72 28.91 43.15
N LEU A 114 -5.95 28.51 44.17
CA LEU A 114 -4.58 28.97 44.37
C LEU A 114 -3.65 27.84 43.94
N VAL A 115 -2.81 28.13 42.96
CA VAL A 115 -1.86 27.16 42.40
C VAL A 115 -0.47 27.53 42.89
N ASP A 116 0.08 26.71 43.78
CA ASP A 116 1.44 26.85 44.27
C ASP A 116 2.40 26.15 43.28
N ILE A 117 3.36 26.90 42.75
CA ILE A 117 4.31 26.44 41.74
C ILE A 117 5.72 26.45 42.34
N PRO A 118 6.53 25.40 42.16
CA PRO A 118 7.92 25.36 42.64
C PRO A 118 8.72 26.57 42.14
N GLY A 119 9.50 27.20 43.02
CA GLY A 119 10.40 28.29 42.63
C GLY A 119 11.58 27.78 41.78
N LEU A 120 12.12 28.63 40.90
CA LEU A 120 13.27 28.27 40.05
C LEU A 120 14.53 27.89 40.85
N GLY A 121 14.67 28.33 42.10
CA GLY A 121 15.81 27.99 42.97
C GLY A 121 15.71 26.62 43.66
N ASP A 122 14.52 26.03 43.73
CA ASP A 122 14.25 24.72 44.36
C ASP A 122 14.05 23.60 43.31
N SER A 123 14.36 23.90 42.05
CA SER A 123 13.79 23.22 40.90
C SER A 123 14.39 21.83 40.63
N LYS A 124 13.49 20.85 40.51
CA LYS A 124 13.74 19.57 39.86
C LYS A 124 13.83 19.77 38.35
N LEU A 125 14.45 18.80 37.70
CA LEU A 125 14.63 18.80 36.26
C LEU A 125 13.27 18.59 35.57
N GLY A 126 12.76 19.64 34.92
CA GLY A 126 11.42 19.69 34.31
C GLY A 126 10.43 20.64 34.99
N ASP A 127 10.80 21.28 36.11
CA ASP A 127 9.91 22.23 36.80
C ASP A 127 9.66 23.52 35.99
N GLU A 128 10.57 23.90 35.09
CA GLU A 128 10.38 25.03 34.18
C GLU A 128 9.27 24.74 33.15
N ASP A 129 9.23 23.55 32.57
CA ASP A 129 8.17 23.14 31.63
C ASP A 129 6.80 23.04 32.35
N LEU A 130 6.81 22.56 33.60
CA LEU A 130 5.61 22.54 34.44
C LEU A 130 5.12 23.96 34.72
N MET A 131 6.03 24.86 35.13
CA MET A 131 5.72 26.27 35.36
C MET A 131 5.15 26.92 34.11
N LEU A 132 5.78 26.75 32.94
CA LEU A 132 5.30 27.31 31.67
C LEU A 132 3.91 26.77 31.30
N ASN A 133 3.65 25.48 31.48
CA ASN A 133 2.34 24.88 31.18
C ASN A 133 1.24 25.38 32.12
N THR A 134 1.50 25.41 33.43
CA THR A 134 0.54 25.88 34.43
C THR A 134 0.25 27.35 34.25
N LEU A 135 1.28 28.18 34.07
CA LEU A 135 1.11 29.62 33.80
C LEU A 135 0.34 29.87 32.50
N GLY A 136 0.65 29.14 31.42
CA GLY A 136 0.04 29.40 30.12
C GLY A 136 -1.40 28.88 29.95
N LYS A 137 -1.90 28.03 30.85
CA LYS A 137 -3.21 27.33 30.69
C LYS A 137 -4.16 27.42 31.86
N GLU A 138 -3.67 27.62 33.08
CA GLU A 138 -4.46 27.37 34.30
C GLU A 138 -4.61 28.61 35.21
N VAL A 139 -3.98 29.74 34.88
CA VAL A 139 -3.97 30.93 35.77
C VAL A 139 -4.37 32.22 35.06
N ASP A 140 -5.20 33.00 35.75
CA ASP A 140 -5.61 34.35 35.32
C ASP A 140 -4.64 35.43 35.83
N ILE A 141 -4.12 35.23 37.04
CA ILE A 141 -3.24 36.15 37.76
C ILE A 141 -2.05 35.39 38.35
N VAL A 142 -0.89 36.05 38.37
CA VAL A 142 0.37 35.55 38.93
C VAL A 142 0.76 36.39 40.15
N LEU A 143 1.11 35.72 41.26
CA LEU A 143 1.60 36.35 42.46
C LEU A 143 3.07 36.00 42.68
N PHE A 144 3.96 36.97 42.47
CA PHE A 144 5.37 36.82 42.80
C PHE A 144 5.60 37.18 44.26
N ILE A 145 5.88 36.18 45.09
CA ILE A 145 6.10 36.39 46.52
C ILE A 145 7.60 36.34 46.82
N ARG A 146 8.14 37.40 47.40
CA ARG A 146 9.54 37.47 47.83
C ARG A 146 9.62 37.94 49.27
N ARG A 147 10.50 37.34 50.07
CA ARG A 147 10.88 37.87 51.39
C ARG A 147 12.28 38.48 51.32
N PRO A 148 12.42 39.81 51.29
CA PRO A 148 13.72 40.48 51.25
C PRO A 148 14.57 40.19 52.50
N ASP A 149 15.87 40.02 52.31
CA ASP A 149 16.84 39.95 53.40
C ASP A 149 17.14 41.37 53.93
N PRO A 150 17.12 41.63 55.25
CA PRO A 150 17.33 42.96 55.81
C PRO A 150 18.63 43.65 55.38
N GLN A 151 19.68 42.89 55.05
CA GLN A 151 21.00 43.40 54.71
C GLN A 151 21.37 43.21 53.23
N ARG A 152 20.70 42.28 52.52
CA ARG A 152 21.01 41.92 51.12
C ARG A 152 19.75 41.85 50.25
N TYR A 153 19.08 42.98 50.07
CA TYR A 153 17.78 43.10 49.40
C TYR A 153 17.84 43.60 47.95
N GLN A 154 18.83 43.17 47.16
CA GLN A 154 18.84 43.52 45.73
C GLN A 154 18.00 42.54 44.91
N TRP A 155 17.44 43.03 43.81
CA TRP A 155 16.94 42.17 42.74
C TRP A 155 18.11 41.37 42.17
N LYS A 156 17.94 40.06 42.09
CA LYS A 156 18.97 39.16 41.59
C LYS A 156 18.60 38.66 40.19
N PRO A 157 19.57 38.15 39.41
CA PRO A 157 19.29 37.57 38.10
C PRO A 157 18.20 36.49 38.13
N GLU A 158 18.11 35.73 39.22
CA GLU A 158 17.07 34.70 39.38
C GLU A 158 15.65 35.30 39.42
N ASP A 159 15.49 36.51 39.95
CA ASP A 159 14.19 37.19 40.03
C ASP A 159 13.73 37.67 38.66
N THR A 160 14.64 38.26 37.88
CA THR A 160 14.35 38.71 36.52
C THR A 160 14.14 37.52 35.58
N ASN A 161 14.92 36.44 35.74
CA ASN A 161 14.74 35.22 34.95
C ASN A 161 13.39 34.56 35.24
N LEU A 162 12.95 34.51 36.50
CA LEU A 162 11.63 33.99 36.86
C LEU A 162 10.51 34.80 36.19
N TYR A 163 10.63 36.13 36.22
CA TYR A 163 9.67 37.01 35.57
C TYR A 163 9.66 36.81 34.04
N ASP A 164 10.84 36.72 33.40
CA ASP A 164 10.94 36.52 31.96
C ASP A 164 10.41 35.15 31.54
N THR A 165 10.63 34.10 32.33
CA THR A 165 10.04 32.77 32.09
C THR A 165 8.52 32.83 32.19
N ALA A 166 7.97 33.50 33.20
CA ALA A 166 6.53 33.70 33.29
C ALA A 166 5.98 34.53 32.11
N ALA A 167 6.71 35.53 31.63
CA ALA A 167 6.31 36.38 30.51
C ALA A 167 6.31 35.62 29.17
N LYS A 168 7.11 34.56 29.04
CA LYS A 168 7.06 33.66 27.88
C LYS A 168 5.81 32.78 27.86
N ALA A 169 5.30 32.40 29.03
CA ALA A 169 4.09 31.57 29.15
C ALA A 169 2.80 32.38 29.07
N LEU A 170 2.79 33.57 29.67
CA LEU A 170 1.62 34.43 29.79
C LEU A 170 1.82 35.71 29.00
N ASN A 171 1.04 35.84 27.93
CA ASN A 171 0.94 37.12 27.23
C ASN A 171 0.40 38.19 28.18
N ASN A 172 0.93 39.41 28.05
CA ASN A 172 0.56 40.56 28.88
C ASN A 172 0.72 40.32 30.39
N LEU A 173 1.77 39.60 30.82
CA LEU A 173 2.07 39.37 32.23
C LEU A 173 1.99 40.66 33.09
N SER A 174 2.37 41.81 32.53
CA SER A 174 2.29 43.11 33.22
C SER A 174 0.90 43.48 33.73
N ASN A 175 -0.16 42.99 33.06
CA ASN A 175 -1.56 43.22 33.42
C ASN A 175 -2.15 42.05 34.20
N ARG A 176 -1.32 41.06 34.56
CA ARG A 176 -1.74 39.83 35.24
C ARG A 176 -0.90 39.52 36.47
N ALA A 177 0.15 40.28 36.74
CA ALA A 177 1.10 40.00 37.80
C ALA A 177 0.99 40.98 38.96
N PHE A 178 1.14 40.48 40.18
CA PHE A 178 1.42 41.25 41.39
C PHE A 178 2.73 40.79 42.00
N ILE A 179 3.43 41.70 42.68
CA ILE A 179 4.56 41.37 43.54
C ILE A 179 4.17 41.61 44.99
N ILE A 180 4.46 40.63 45.83
CA ILE A 180 4.25 40.70 47.28
C ILE A 180 5.61 40.60 47.95
N LEU A 181 6.03 41.69 48.58
CA LEU A 181 7.22 41.76 49.42
C LEU A 181 6.83 41.43 50.85
N ASN A 182 7.12 40.20 51.26
CA ASN A 182 6.73 39.67 52.55
C ASN A 182 7.53 40.33 53.69
N ASN A 183 6.88 41.20 54.44
CA ASN A 183 7.40 41.81 55.66
C ASN A 183 7.30 40.83 56.82
N SER A 184 8.30 40.82 57.71
CA SER A 184 8.22 40.06 58.94
C SER A 184 8.93 40.78 60.06
N GLN A 185 8.17 41.08 61.12
CA GLN A 185 8.69 41.69 62.35
C GLN A 185 9.81 40.86 62.99
N ARG A 186 9.88 39.54 62.72
CA ARG A 186 10.91 38.65 63.28
C ARG A 186 12.30 38.93 62.74
N ILE A 187 12.41 39.42 61.51
CA ILE A 187 13.69 39.71 60.85
C ILE A 187 13.88 41.19 60.58
N ASP A 188 12.89 42.03 60.91
CA ASP A 188 12.92 43.49 60.73
C ASP A 188 13.34 43.91 59.32
N ASN A 189 12.64 43.40 58.30
CA ASN A 189 12.96 43.61 56.89
C ASN A 189 12.09 44.70 56.21
N LEU A 190 11.37 45.53 56.96
CA LEU A 190 10.45 46.52 56.39
C LEU A 190 11.16 47.52 55.46
N LYS A 191 12.31 48.05 55.90
CA LYS A 191 13.11 48.99 55.10
C LYS A 191 13.59 48.34 53.79
N ALA A 192 14.05 47.10 53.87
CA ALA A 192 14.45 46.31 52.71
C ALA A 192 13.29 46.10 51.72
N CYS A 193 12.08 45.84 52.22
CA CYS A 193 10.87 45.73 51.38
C CYS A 193 10.56 47.06 50.67
N GLN A 194 10.60 48.18 51.37
CA GLN A 194 10.33 49.50 50.79
C GLN A 194 11.36 49.88 49.71
N GLU A 195 12.65 49.61 49.95
CA GLU A 195 13.70 49.89 48.97
C GLU A 195 13.61 48.97 47.73
N MET A 196 13.25 47.68 47.90
CA MET A 196 12.96 46.80 46.76
C MET A 196 11.74 47.25 45.96
N GLN A 197 10.67 47.68 46.65
CA GLN A 197 9.46 48.20 46.00
C GLN A 197 9.78 49.42 45.13
N ALA A 198 10.66 50.31 45.59
CA ALA A 198 11.08 51.49 44.84
C ALA A 198 12.03 51.18 43.67
N SER A 199 12.59 49.97 43.60
CA SER A 199 13.65 49.60 42.64
C SER A 199 13.28 48.48 41.66
N LEU A 200 11.98 48.29 41.37
CA LEU A 200 11.43 47.27 40.45
C LEU A 200 12.08 47.24 39.04
N GLY A 201 12.70 48.33 38.60
CA GLY A 201 13.47 48.37 37.35
C GLY A 201 12.60 48.06 36.13
N THR A 202 12.95 47.01 35.39
CA THR A 202 12.26 46.58 34.15
C THR A 202 11.06 45.68 34.40
N ILE A 203 10.86 45.20 35.63
CA ILE A 203 9.75 44.31 35.99
C ILE A 203 8.45 45.12 36.02
N LYS A 204 7.49 44.75 35.17
CA LYS A 204 6.19 45.42 35.06
C LYS A 204 5.10 44.56 35.67
N VAL A 205 4.37 45.10 36.63
CA VAL A 205 3.29 44.42 37.35
C VAL A 205 2.15 45.39 37.61
N ILE A 206 0.96 44.86 37.91
CA ILE A 206 -0.22 45.65 38.30
C ILE A 206 0.09 46.46 39.56
N LYS A 207 0.66 45.77 40.55
CA LYS A 207 1.05 46.38 41.83
C LYS A 207 2.17 45.57 42.49
N CYS A 208 3.02 46.28 43.23
CA CYS A 208 3.98 45.70 44.16
C CYS A 208 3.60 46.19 45.55
N GLU A 209 3.34 45.29 46.50
CA GLU A 209 2.86 45.61 47.84
C GLU A 209 3.74 44.98 48.93
N VAL A 210 3.85 45.67 50.06
CA VAL A 210 4.56 45.17 51.24
C VAL A 210 3.52 44.67 52.24
N VAL A 211 3.55 43.38 52.55
CA VAL A 211 2.51 42.71 53.34
C VAL A 211 3.17 41.76 54.33
N ASP A 212 2.73 41.71 55.59
CA ASP A 212 3.08 40.59 56.47
C ASP A 212 2.19 39.37 56.14
N CYS A 213 2.73 38.43 55.37
CA CYS A 213 1.98 37.22 54.96
C CYS A 213 1.70 36.26 56.13
N SER A 214 2.26 36.49 57.32
CA SER A 214 1.91 35.76 58.53
C SER A 214 0.72 36.38 59.28
N ASN A 215 0.40 37.64 58.99
CA ASN A 215 -0.77 38.33 59.50
C ASN A 215 -1.98 38.07 58.60
N SER A 216 -2.94 37.30 59.11
CA SER A 216 -4.17 36.98 58.37
C SER A 216 -4.98 38.21 57.94
N SER A 217 -4.96 39.30 58.70
CA SER A 217 -5.72 40.52 58.35
C SER A 217 -5.09 41.23 57.16
N GLU A 218 -3.77 41.42 57.18
CA GLU A 218 -3.04 42.06 56.06
C GLU A 218 -3.08 41.20 54.80
N SER A 219 -2.95 39.88 54.96
CA SER A 219 -3.05 38.93 53.86
C SER A 219 -4.43 38.98 53.19
N ASN A 220 -5.50 39.03 53.99
CA ASN A 220 -6.87 39.14 53.45
C ASN A 220 -7.07 40.46 52.68
N GLN A 221 -6.56 41.59 53.20
CA GLN A 221 -6.63 42.88 52.49
C GLN A 221 -5.92 42.85 51.13
N MET A 222 -4.77 42.17 51.05
CA MET A 222 -4.07 41.97 49.78
C MET A 222 -4.89 41.09 48.82
N PHE A 223 -5.50 40.02 49.31
CA PHE A 223 -6.38 39.18 48.50
C PHE A 223 -7.61 39.95 48.01
N ASP A 224 -8.25 40.75 48.85
CA ASP A 224 -9.39 41.60 48.45
C ASP A 224 -8.99 42.54 47.31
N LEU A 225 -7.79 43.15 47.36
CA LEU A 225 -7.27 43.99 46.30
C LEU A 225 -7.10 43.24 44.96
N ILE A 226 -6.61 41.99 45.02
CA ILE A 226 -6.45 41.14 43.83
C ILE A 226 -7.82 40.74 43.28
N LEU A 227 -8.76 40.35 44.15
CA LEU A 227 -10.11 39.95 43.76
C LEU A 227 -10.90 41.12 43.18
N ASP A 228 -10.79 42.33 43.74
CA ASP A 228 -11.38 43.55 43.20
C ASP A 228 -10.82 43.89 41.81
N TYR A 229 -9.51 43.69 41.61
CA TYR A 229 -8.89 43.88 40.30
C TYR A 229 -9.45 42.87 39.30
N LEU A 230 -9.51 41.59 39.66
CA LEU A 230 -10.08 40.53 38.83
C LEU A 230 -11.54 40.84 38.47
N ALA A 231 -12.39 41.13 39.45
CA ALA A 231 -13.81 41.45 39.21
C ALA A 231 -14.00 42.60 38.22
N LYS A 232 -13.09 43.59 38.22
CA LYS A 232 -13.15 44.74 37.29
C LYS A 232 -12.56 44.47 35.91
N ASN A 233 -11.66 43.50 35.77
CA ASN A 233 -10.83 43.36 34.58
C ASN A 233 -10.91 41.99 33.90
N ILE A 234 -11.51 40.97 34.51
CA ILE A 234 -11.49 39.58 34.02
C ILE A 234 -12.06 39.47 32.60
N GLU A 235 -13.21 40.08 32.31
CA GLU A 235 -13.81 40.06 30.96
C GLU A 235 -12.89 40.68 29.89
N ASN A 236 -12.15 41.74 30.25
CA ASN A 236 -11.22 42.38 29.34
C ASN A 236 -9.95 41.53 29.14
N LEU A 237 -9.45 40.93 30.22
CA LEU A 237 -8.31 40.01 30.18
C LEU A 237 -8.63 38.78 29.31
N ASP A 238 -9.83 38.24 29.43
CA ASP A 238 -10.31 37.10 28.63
C ASP A 238 -10.49 37.47 27.17
N ARG A 239 -11.14 38.62 26.88
CA ARG A 239 -11.29 39.09 25.50
C ARG A 239 -9.94 39.30 24.83
N LYS A 240 -8.98 39.91 25.54
CA LYS A 240 -7.64 40.15 25.00
C LYS A 240 -6.90 38.84 24.74
N HIS A 241 -7.01 37.87 25.66
CA HIS A 241 -6.40 36.55 25.49
C HIS A 241 -7.02 35.79 24.32
N ALA A 242 -8.35 35.78 24.21
CA ALA A 242 -9.05 35.16 23.09
C ALA A 242 -8.65 35.78 21.74
N PHE A 243 -8.50 37.11 21.69
CA PHE A 243 -8.05 37.82 20.49
C PHE A 243 -6.63 37.39 20.08
N GLU A 244 -5.70 37.33 21.03
CA GLU A 244 -4.32 36.87 20.76
C GLU A 244 -4.29 35.42 20.30
N CYS A 245 -5.10 34.53 20.89
CA CYS A 245 -5.24 33.16 20.42
C CYS A 245 -5.80 33.09 18.98
N GLN A 246 -6.79 33.92 18.66
CA GLN A 246 -7.34 34.01 17.31
C GLN A 246 -6.29 34.49 16.30
N GLU A 247 -5.49 35.51 16.63
CA GLU A 247 -4.39 36.00 15.80
C GLU A 247 -3.34 34.91 15.55
N VAL A 248 -2.94 34.16 16.59
CA VAL A 248 -1.99 33.04 16.44
C VAL A 248 -2.55 31.95 15.52
N LEU A 249 -3.84 31.61 15.66
CA LEU A 249 -4.49 30.63 14.78
C LEU A 249 -4.56 31.10 13.33
N LEU A 250 -4.87 32.38 13.11
CA LEU A 250 -4.90 32.97 11.76
C LEU A 250 -3.51 32.99 11.12
N ASP A 251 -2.47 33.33 11.89
CA ASP A 251 -1.10 33.35 11.38
C ASP A 251 -0.62 31.92 11.04
N LEU A 252 -0.96 30.94 11.88
CA LEU A 252 -0.69 29.53 11.61
C LEU A 252 -1.44 29.02 10.37
N GLN A 253 -2.72 29.37 10.22
CA GLN A 253 -3.53 29.03 9.05
C GLN A 253 -2.90 29.58 7.76
N LYS A 254 -2.37 30.82 7.82
CA LYS A 254 -1.70 31.49 6.70
C LYS A 254 -0.36 30.83 6.36
N GLN A 255 0.42 30.44 7.37
CA GLN A 255 1.66 29.68 7.18
C GLN A 255 1.38 28.34 6.51
N ILE A 256 0.39 27.59 7.00
CA ILE A 256 -0.05 26.32 6.40
C ILE A 256 -0.50 26.54 4.96
N SER A 257 -1.33 27.56 4.68
CA SER A 257 -1.77 27.89 3.31
C SER A 257 -0.60 28.20 2.38
N THR A 258 0.40 28.91 2.88
CA THR A 258 1.61 29.25 2.13
C THR A 258 2.40 27.99 1.79
N ASP A 259 2.57 27.09 2.75
CA ASP A 259 3.31 25.84 2.54
C ASP A 259 2.55 24.83 1.67
N LEU A 260 1.22 24.78 1.79
CA LEU A 260 0.36 24.02 0.88
C LEU A 260 0.47 24.56 -0.55
N THR A 261 0.50 25.88 -0.72
CA THR A 261 0.70 26.51 -2.04
C THR A 261 2.08 26.19 -2.60
N LYS A 262 3.14 26.19 -1.76
CA LYS A 262 4.49 25.75 -2.18
C LYS A 262 4.49 24.27 -2.58
N ALA A 263 3.84 23.40 -1.80
CA ALA A 263 3.75 21.97 -2.09
C ALA A 263 2.97 21.71 -3.38
N GLN A 264 1.83 22.38 -3.57
CA GLN A 264 1.02 22.30 -4.78
C GLN A 264 1.77 22.85 -5.99
N ASN A 265 2.56 23.92 -5.84
CA ASN A 265 3.43 24.42 -6.92
C ASN A 265 4.62 23.50 -7.19
N ALA A 266 5.21 22.87 -6.18
CA ALA A 266 6.31 21.91 -6.37
C ALA A 266 5.81 20.62 -7.06
N LEU A 267 4.59 20.18 -6.73
CA LEU A 267 3.94 19.02 -7.34
C LEU A 267 3.24 19.34 -8.66
N GLY A 268 2.82 20.59 -8.86
CA GLY A 268 2.12 21.11 -10.04
C GLY A 268 3.07 21.65 -11.13
N LYS A 269 4.24 22.17 -10.75
CA LYS A 269 5.35 22.47 -11.67
C LYS A 269 6.13 21.19 -11.98
N VAL A 270 5.46 20.22 -12.60
CA VAL A 270 6.18 19.28 -13.44
C VAL A 270 6.29 19.93 -14.82
N MET A 271 7.43 20.59 -15.05
CA MET A 271 7.98 20.69 -16.39
C MET A 271 7.93 19.28 -17.02
N HIS A 272 7.53 19.20 -18.29
CA HIS A 272 7.67 18.05 -19.18
C HIS A 272 8.84 17.11 -18.84
N SER A 273 8.59 16.16 -17.93
CA SER A 273 9.47 15.03 -17.67
C SER A 273 8.67 13.74 -17.58
N GLU A 274 7.56 13.66 -18.33
CA GLU A 274 7.14 12.39 -18.88
C GLU A 274 8.17 11.95 -19.93
N LYS A 275 9.40 11.64 -19.52
CA LYS A 275 10.34 10.89 -20.36
C LYS A 275 9.74 9.53 -20.74
N TRP A 276 8.73 9.08 -20.00
CA TRP A 276 8.00 7.84 -20.27
C TRP A 276 7.29 7.88 -21.62
N PHE A 277 6.68 9.00 -22.04
CA PHE A 277 5.89 9.04 -23.27
C PHE A 277 6.77 9.02 -24.54
N PRO A 278 7.83 9.84 -24.67
CA PRO A 278 8.80 9.70 -25.75
C PRO A 278 9.53 8.35 -25.74
N LEU A 279 9.80 7.78 -24.55
CA LEU A 279 10.40 6.45 -24.43
C LEU A 279 9.43 5.36 -24.89
N PHE A 280 8.16 5.43 -24.48
CA PHE A 280 7.11 4.51 -24.90
C PHE A 280 6.92 4.58 -26.41
N LEU A 281 6.79 5.77 -27.00
CA LEU A 281 6.69 5.94 -28.45
C LEU A 281 7.84 5.25 -29.19
N LYS A 282 9.07 5.48 -28.73
CA LYS A 282 10.26 4.83 -29.31
C LYS A 282 10.21 3.31 -29.21
N LEU A 283 9.88 2.77 -28.02
CA LEU A 283 9.82 1.32 -27.78
C LEU A 283 8.66 0.66 -28.54
N PHE A 284 7.52 1.34 -28.63
CA PHE A 284 6.37 0.90 -29.39
C PHE A 284 6.66 0.89 -30.88
N ASP A 285 7.30 1.93 -31.43
CA ASP A 285 7.66 1.97 -32.85
C ASP A 285 8.64 0.83 -33.22
N GLU A 286 9.64 0.56 -32.37
CA GLU A 286 10.56 -0.57 -32.53
C GLU A 286 9.84 -1.92 -32.45
N LEU A 287 8.93 -2.08 -31.47
CA LEU A 287 8.11 -3.30 -31.34
C LEU A 287 7.20 -3.48 -32.56
N TRP A 288 6.55 -2.41 -33.01
CA TRP A 288 5.64 -2.42 -34.14
C TRP A 288 6.36 -2.82 -35.43
N GLU A 289 7.54 -2.26 -35.67
CA GLU A 289 8.38 -2.61 -36.82
C GLU A 289 8.78 -4.10 -36.77
N ASN A 290 9.27 -4.58 -35.64
CA ASN A 290 9.67 -5.98 -35.47
C ASN A 290 8.49 -6.94 -35.67
N LEU A 291 7.37 -6.71 -34.97
CA LEU A 291 6.17 -7.53 -35.08
C LEU A 291 5.63 -7.57 -36.52
N SER A 292 5.53 -6.40 -37.17
CA SER A 292 5.01 -6.31 -38.53
C SER A 292 5.90 -7.05 -39.51
N ASN A 293 7.22 -6.85 -39.43
CA ASN A 293 8.18 -7.53 -40.30
C ASN A 293 8.19 -9.05 -40.04
N GLY A 294 8.13 -9.49 -38.79
CA GLY A 294 8.08 -10.91 -38.43
C GLY A 294 6.89 -11.63 -39.06
N LEU A 295 5.70 -11.07 -38.88
CA LEU A 295 4.46 -11.65 -39.40
C LEU A 295 4.39 -11.59 -40.94
N GLU A 296 4.80 -10.49 -41.57
CA GLU A 296 4.82 -10.37 -43.03
C GLU A 296 5.84 -11.32 -43.68
N ASN A 297 7.03 -11.49 -43.06
CA ASN A 297 8.01 -12.46 -43.53
C ASN A 297 7.48 -13.89 -43.43
N GLN A 298 6.85 -14.24 -42.30
CA GLN A 298 6.24 -15.56 -42.12
C GLN A 298 5.11 -15.79 -43.11
N LEU A 299 4.26 -14.79 -43.34
CA LEU A 299 3.18 -14.86 -44.32
C LEU A 299 3.74 -15.04 -45.74
N SER A 300 4.84 -14.37 -46.08
CA SER A 300 5.53 -14.53 -47.37
C SER A 300 6.09 -15.95 -47.56
N GLU A 301 6.71 -16.51 -46.51
CA GLU A 301 7.18 -17.89 -46.53
C GLU A 301 6.01 -18.87 -46.74
N LEU A 302 4.96 -18.77 -45.94
CA LEU A 302 3.75 -19.59 -46.10
C LEU A 302 3.12 -19.42 -47.48
N ARG A 303 3.12 -18.20 -48.04
CA ARG A 303 2.62 -17.94 -49.40
C ARG A 303 3.42 -18.69 -50.46
N SER A 304 4.74 -18.78 -50.30
CA SER A 304 5.61 -19.52 -51.22
C SER A 304 5.39 -21.03 -51.13
N GLN A 305 5.11 -21.54 -49.92
CA GLN A 305 4.92 -22.96 -49.64
C GLN A 305 3.47 -23.42 -49.78
N ARG A 306 2.48 -22.52 -49.95
CA ARG A 306 1.05 -22.84 -49.90
C ARG A 306 0.60 -23.93 -50.89
N ASN A 307 1.30 -24.08 -52.01
CA ASN A 307 0.97 -25.09 -53.03
C ASN A 307 1.86 -26.35 -52.93
N GLU A 308 2.76 -26.40 -51.95
CA GLU A 308 3.57 -27.57 -51.66
C GLU A 308 2.75 -28.61 -50.88
N GLN A 309 3.16 -29.87 -50.98
CA GLN A 309 2.53 -30.96 -50.25
C GLN A 309 2.81 -30.82 -48.76
N ASP A 310 1.76 -30.80 -47.94
CA ASP A 310 1.89 -30.77 -46.49
C ASP A 310 2.53 -32.06 -45.97
N ILE A 311 3.63 -31.91 -45.23
CA ILE A 311 4.48 -33.01 -44.80
C ILE A 311 3.75 -33.89 -43.76
N ASP A 312 3.06 -33.26 -42.81
CA ASP A 312 2.36 -33.93 -41.72
C ASP A 312 1.17 -34.75 -42.25
N PHE A 313 0.37 -34.15 -43.13
CA PHE A 313 -0.76 -34.80 -43.79
C PHE A 313 -0.30 -35.92 -44.72
N LYS A 314 0.73 -35.69 -45.54
CA LYS A 314 1.29 -36.72 -46.44
C LYS A 314 1.79 -37.92 -45.66
N GLN A 315 2.45 -37.72 -44.52
CA GLN A 315 2.91 -38.81 -43.65
C GLN A 315 1.74 -39.65 -43.14
N GLU A 316 0.66 -39.02 -42.69
CA GLU A 316 -0.53 -39.74 -42.20
C GLU A 316 -1.30 -40.43 -43.34
N VAL A 317 -1.35 -39.85 -44.55
CA VAL A 317 -1.90 -40.52 -45.74
C VAL A 317 -1.13 -41.80 -46.06
N ASN A 318 0.20 -41.71 -46.14
CA ASN A 318 1.05 -42.88 -46.37
C ASN A 318 0.83 -43.94 -45.29
N THR A 319 0.71 -43.53 -44.03
CA THR A 319 0.47 -44.45 -42.90
C THR A 319 -0.89 -45.13 -43.03
N ALA A 320 -1.95 -44.39 -43.35
CA ALA A 320 -3.30 -44.93 -43.54
C ALA A 320 -3.38 -45.91 -44.73
N VAL A 321 -2.75 -45.58 -45.87
CA VAL A 321 -2.69 -46.46 -47.03
C VAL A 321 -1.95 -47.76 -46.70
N GLN A 322 -0.81 -47.67 -46.02
CA GLN A 322 -0.07 -48.87 -45.58
C GLN A 322 -0.86 -49.71 -44.57
N ALA A 323 -1.66 -49.09 -43.70
CA ALA A 323 -2.55 -49.80 -42.79
C ALA A 323 -3.65 -50.57 -43.55
N CYS A 324 -4.25 -49.98 -44.59
CA CYS A 324 -5.22 -50.63 -45.47
C CYS A 324 -4.62 -51.81 -46.26
N LEU A 325 -3.35 -51.73 -46.66
CA LEU A 325 -2.66 -52.83 -47.36
C LEU A 325 -2.33 -54.00 -46.42
N LYS A 326 -1.90 -53.72 -45.19
CA LYS A 326 -1.53 -54.74 -44.20
C LYS A 326 -2.74 -55.43 -43.58
N ASN A 327 -3.80 -54.68 -43.33
CA ASN A 327 -5.03 -55.18 -42.76
C ASN A 327 -6.18 -54.76 -43.65
N THR A 328 -6.62 -55.65 -44.52
CA THR A 328 -7.62 -55.34 -45.56
C THR A 328 -9.06 -55.50 -45.05
N GLY A 329 -9.25 -56.13 -43.88
CA GLY A 329 -10.57 -56.56 -43.41
C GLY A 329 -11.22 -57.63 -44.29
N ILE A 330 -10.51 -58.18 -45.28
CA ILE A 330 -11.01 -59.21 -46.18
C ILE A 330 -10.89 -60.57 -45.48
N PRO A 331 -11.97 -61.36 -45.40
CA PRO A 331 -11.96 -62.67 -44.75
C PRO A 331 -11.14 -63.70 -45.55
N ASP A 332 -10.66 -64.74 -44.87
CA ASP A 332 -10.15 -65.94 -45.55
C ASP A 332 -11.29 -66.87 -46.02
N ILE A 333 -10.94 -67.92 -46.76
CA ILE A 333 -11.92 -68.86 -47.33
C ILE A 333 -12.74 -69.56 -46.22
N GLU A 334 -12.11 -69.92 -45.10
CA GLU A 334 -12.78 -70.60 -44.00
C GLU A 334 -13.81 -69.69 -43.32
N GLN A 335 -13.46 -68.43 -43.11
CA GLN A 335 -14.36 -67.40 -42.60
C GLN A 335 -15.55 -67.17 -43.54
N ILE A 336 -15.32 -67.13 -44.85
CA ILE A 336 -16.39 -66.99 -45.85
C ILE A 336 -17.36 -68.18 -45.79
N GLU A 337 -16.85 -69.41 -45.74
CA GLU A 337 -17.68 -70.61 -45.63
C GLU A 337 -18.50 -70.63 -44.34
N LYS A 338 -17.87 -70.25 -43.22
CA LYS A 338 -18.56 -70.13 -41.93
C LYS A 338 -19.69 -69.10 -42.01
N ARG A 339 -19.41 -67.90 -42.51
CA ARG A 339 -20.42 -66.84 -42.63
C ARG A 339 -21.56 -67.25 -43.56
N ARG A 340 -21.26 -67.90 -44.70
CA ARG A 340 -22.25 -68.43 -45.65
C ARG A 340 -23.23 -69.39 -44.95
N ASN A 341 -22.74 -70.25 -44.07
CA ASN A 341 -23.60 -71.16 -43.30
C ASN A 341 -24.49 -70.42 -42.28
N GLU A 342 -23.97 -69.35 -41.67
CA GLU A 342 -24.71 -68.53 -40.69
C GLU A 342 -25.84 -67.72 -41.34
N VAL A 343 -25.61 -67.15 -42.53
CA VAL A 343 -26.54 -66.20 -43.17
C VAL A 343 -27.37 -66.80 -44.31
N GLY A 344 -27.26 -68.11 -44.51
CA GLY A 344 -28.10 -68.87 -45.43
C GLY A 344 -27.73 -68.76 -46.92
N GLY A 345 -26.48 -68.39 -47.25
CA GLY A 345 -26.00 -68.38 -48.63
C GLY A 345 -24.86 -67.42 -48.94
N TYR A 346 -24.17 -67.66 -50.05
CA TYR A 346 -23.05 -66.83 -50.52
C TYR A 346 -23.44 -65.37 -50.85
N PRO A 347 -24.60 -65.06 -51.47
CA PRO A 347 -24.98 -63.66 -51.73
C PRO A 347 -25.13 -62.83 -50.45
N ASN A 348 -25.80 -63.38 -49.43
CA ASN A 348 -25.97 -62.72 -48.14
C ASN A 348 -24.62 -62.51 -47.43
N ALA A 349 -23.73 -63.52 -47.45
CA ALA A 349 -22.39 -63.41 -46.89
C ALA A 349 -21.56 -62.34 -47.62
N TYR A 350 -21.64 -62.32 -48.95
CA TYR A 350 -20.95 -61.32 -49.77
C TYR A 350 -21.41 -59.89 -49.44
N TYR A 351 -22.72 -59.65 -49.33
CA TYR A 351 -23.26 -58.32 -48.98
C TYR A 351 -22.86 -57.87 -47.57
N GLN A 352 -22.78 -58.77 -46.59
CA GLN A 352 -22.25 -58.43 -45.28
C GLN A 352 -20.76 -58.08 -45.36
N TYR A 353 -19.95 -58.88 -46.06
CA TYR A 353 -18.53 -58.60 -46.21
C TYR A 353 -18.22 -57.31 -46.99
N LEU A 354 -19.02 -56.97 -48.00
CA LEU A 354 -18.91 -55.67 -48.68
C LEU A 354 -19.05 -54.51 -47.69
N ASN A 355 -20.06 -54.58 -46.80
CA ASN A 355 -20.25 -53.58 -45.75
C ASN A 355 -19.12 -53.58 -44.70
N GLU A 356 -18.65 -54.76 -44.28
CA GLU A 356 -17.56 -54.91 -43.30
C GLU A 356 -16.24 -54.35 -43.85
N VAL A 357 -15.86 -54.72 -45.09
CA VAL A 357 -14.65 -54.21 -45.77
C VAL A 357 -14.75 -52.71 -45.98
N ARG A 358 -15.90 -52.19 -46.44
CA ARG A 358 -16.14 -50.74 -46.55
C ARG A 358 -15.94 -50.01 -45.23
N THR A 359 -16.48 -50.56 -44.14
CA THR A 359 -16.35 -50.00 -42.80
C THR A 359 -14.88 -50.01 -42.35
N TYR A 360 -14.20 -51.13 -42.55
CA TYR A 360 -12.80 -51.31 -42.20
C TYR A 360 -11.90 -50.28 -42.91
N LEU A 361 -12.06 -50.16 -44.23
CA LEU A 361 -11.30 -49.22 -45.06
C LEU A 361 -11.58 -47.77 -44.64
N SER A 362 -12.84 -47.40 -44.44
CA SER A 362 -13.20 -46.04 -43.98
C SER A 362 -12.62 -45.69 -42.60
N LYS A 363 -12.48 -46.68 -41.71
CA LYS A 363 -11.93 -46.50 -40.36
C LYS A 363 -10.44 -46.14 -40.40
N GLN A 364 -9.67 -46.73 -41.32
CA GLN A 364 -8.22 -46.45 -41.42
C GLN A 364 -7.93 -44.99 -41.77
N PHE A 365 -8.79 -44.36 -42.57
CA PHE A 365 -8.63 -42.95 -42.95
C PHE A 365 -9.06 -41.96 -41.86
N LEU A 366 -9.61 -42.40 -40.72
CA LEU A 366 -9.93 -41.49 -39.62
C LEU A 366 -8.67 -40.89 -38.98
N SER A 367 -7.50 -41.55 -39.08
CA SER A 367 -6.24 -41.04 -38.53
C SER A 367 -5.73 -39.81 -39.27
N LEU A 368 -6.23 -39.53 -40.48
CA LEU A 368 -5.86 -38.35 -41.25
C LEU A 368 -6.20 -37.04 -40.50
N ASP A 369 -7.17 -37.08 -39.60
CA ASP A 369 -7.52 -35.96 -38.71
C ASP A 369 -6.30 -35.49 -37.88
N GLU A 370 -5.44 -36.41 -37.45
CA GLU A 370 -4.23 -36.10 -36.69
C GLU A 370 -3.19 -35.40 -37.56
N GLY A 371 -3.10 -35.75 -38.85
CA GLY A 371 -2.18 -35.09 -39.79
C GLY A 371 -2.59 -33.65 -40.06
N LEU A 372 -3.89 -33.42 -40.26
CA LEU A 372 -4.47 -32.08 -40.43
C LEU A 372 -4.22 -31.20 -39.19
N LYS A 373 -4.45 -31.74 -37.99
CA LYS A 373 -4.19 -31.03 -36.73
C LYS A 373 -2.71 -30.71 -36.51
N LYS A 374 -1.81 -31.66 -36.76
CA LYS A 374 -0.35 -31.44 -36.63
C LYS A 374 0.13 -30.34 -37.57
N SER A 375 -0.31 -30.38 -38.84
CA SER A 375 -0.01 -29.34 -39.84
C SER A 375 -0.43 -27.95 -39.34
N LEU A 376 -1.68 -27.81 -38.89
CA LEU A 376 -2.20 -26.55 -38.41
C LEU A 376 -1.49 -26.07 -37.13
N LEU A 377 -1.26 -26.96 -36.16
CA LEU A 377 -0.56 -26.63 -34.92
C LEU A 377 0.88 -26.18 -35.17
N ARG A 378 1.57 -26.78 -36.14
CA ARG A 378 2.91 -26.37 -36.57
C ARG A 378 2.92 -24.92 -37.04
N VAL A 379 1.99 -24.54 -37.92
CA VAL A 379 1.87 -23.18 -38.42
C VAL A 379 1.47 -22.21 -37.29
N LYS A 380 0.46 -22.54 -36.48
CA LYS A 380 0.07 -21.70 -35.33
C LYS A 380 1.23 -21.47 -34.38
N SER A 381 2.05 -22.48 -34.11
CA SER A 381 3.21 -22.38 -33.22
C SER A 381 4.26 -21.41 -33.76
N GLN A 382 4.49 -21.37 -35.08
CA GLN A 382 5.38 -20.38 -35.71
C GLN A 382 4.87 -18.95 -35.47
N ILE A 383 3.57 -18.72 -35.59
CA ILE A 383 2.97 -17.40 -35.31
C ILE A 383 3.10 -17.04 -33.82
N VAL A 384 2.85 -17.98 -32.92
CA VAL A 384 3.02 -17.77 -31.46
C VAL A 384 4.46 -17.36 -31.14
N SER A 385 5.47 -18.01 -31.72
CA SER A 385 6.87 -17.65 -31.51
C SER A 385 7.14 -16.19 -31.91
N ILE A 386 6.60 -15.73 -33.04
CA ILE A 386 6.75 -14.33 -33.48
C ILE A 386 6.09 -13.36 -32.50
N LEU A 387 4.86 -13.67 -32.07
CA LEU A 387 4.11 -12.83 -31.12
C LEU A 387 4.79 -12.76 -29.74
N ILE A 388 5.41 -13.85 -29.29
CA ILE A 388 6.14 -13.89 -28.03
C ILE A 388 7.47 -13.14 -28.13
N GLU A 389 8.29 -13.46 -29.14
CA GLU A 389 9.66 -12.97 -29.23
C GLU A 389 9.73 -11.55 -29.79
N GLN A 390 9.02 -11.29 -30.89
CA GLN A 390 9.04 -10.01 -31.60
C GLN A 390 7.93 -9.07 -31.12
N GLY A 391 6.75 -9.63 -30.78
CA GLY A 391 5.64 -8.89 -30.17
C GLY A 391 5.75 -8.73 -28.64
N ARG A 392 6.76 -9.32 -28.00
CA ARG A 392 7.00 -9.29 -26.53
C ARG A 392 5.83 -9.76 -25.66
N LEU A 393 4.85 -10.49 -26.21
CA LEU A 393 3.70 -10.96 -25.44
C LEU A 393 4.06 -12.07 -24.43
N GLY A 394 5.27 -12.64 -24.53
CA GLY A 394 5.79 -13.58 -23.54
C GLY A 394 5.99 -12.99 -22.14
N GLU A 395 6.07 -11.67 -22.02
CA GLU A 395 6.15 -10.99 -20.71
C GLU A 395 4.82 -10.99 -19.95
N LEU A 396 3.71 -11.23 -20.67
CA LEU A 396 2.35 -11.22 -20.13
C LEU A 396 1.78 -12.61 -19.86
N ILE A 397 2.26 -13.64 -20.56
CA ILE A 397 1.63 -14.97 -20.59
C ILE A 397 2.68 -16.08 -20.38
N GLU A 398 2.40 -17.00 -19.47
CA GLU A 398 3.25 -18.18 -19.23
C GLU A 398 3.18 -19.19 -20.40
N THR A 399 4.35 -19.60 -20.85
CA THR A 399 4.64 -20.24 -22.13
C THR A 399 4.09 -21.66 -22.29
N SER A 400 2.99 -21.79 -23.03
CA SER A 400 2.64 -23.00 -23.81
C SER A 400 1.81 -22.60 -25.04
N SER A 401 2.17 -23.10 -26.23
CA SER A 401 1.52 -22.78 -27.52
C SER A 401 0.01 -23.00 -27.50
N ASP A 402 -0.43 -24.03 -26.79
CA ASP A 402 -1.81 -24.52 -26.84
C ASP A 402 -2.78 -23.64 -26.04
N ARG A 403 -2.27 -22.90 -25.05
CA ARG A 403 -3.08 -21.98 -24.21
C ARG A 403 -2.90 -20.52 -24.57
N PHE A 404 -1.83 -20.20 -25.29
CA PHE A 404 -1.45 -18.83 -25.66
C PHE A 404 -2.64 -18.05 -26.26
N TRP A 405 -3.29 -18.60 -27.29
CA TRP A 405 -4.38 -17.94 -28.01
C TRP A 405 -5.56 -17.55 -27.11
N ASN A 406 -5.96 -18.45 -26.20
CA ASN A 406 -7.05 -18.18 -25.27
C ASN A 406 -6.63 -17.20 -24.17
N GLN A 407 -5.39 -17.27 -23.69
CA GLN A 407 -4.89 -16.37 -22.66
C GLN A 407 -4.77 -14.93 -23.16
N ILE A 408 -4.21 -14.73 -24.36
CA ILE A 408 -4.09 -13.38 -24.94
C ILE A 408 -5.46 -12.80 -25.31
N SER A 409 -6.36 -13.61 -25.87
CA SER A 409 -7.73 -13.15 -26.20
C SER A 409 -8.52 -12.68 -24.97
N ASN A 410 -8.25 -13.27 -23.81
CA ASN A 410 -8.87 -12.86 -22.54
C ASN A 410 -8.22 -11.61 -21.92
N LEU A 411 -6.95 -11.34 -22.22
CA LEU A 411 -6.26 -10.13 -21.77
C LEU A 411 -6.66 -8.91 -22.60
N ILE A 412 -6.98 -9.09 -23.88
CA ILE A 412 -7.40 -8.00 -24.76
C ILE A 412 -8.83 -7.56 -24.39
N PRO A 413 -9.06 -6.28 -24.04
CA PRO A 413 -10.39 -5.76 -23.74
C PRO A 413 -11.35 -5.83 -24.94
N ASP A 414 -12.65 -5.97 -24.68
CA ASP A 414 -13.70 -5.98 -25.73
C ASP A 414 -13.74 -4.68 -26.55
N THR A 415 -13.18 -3.59 -26.03
CA THR A 415 -13.10 -2.30 -26.73
C THR A 415 -12.05 -2.26 -27.85
N LEU A 416 -11.14 -3.25 -27.90
CA LEU A 416 -10.11 -3.39 -28.94
C LEU A 416 -10.53 -4.47 -29.94
N GLU A 417 -11.58 -4.15 -30.70
CA GLU A 417 -12.37 -5.12 -31.48
C GLU A 417 -11.55 -5.85 -32.55
N GLU A 418 -10.72 -5.14 -33.33
CA GLU A 418 -10.02 -5.75 -34.47
C GLU A 418 -8.95 -6.75 -34.00
N ILE A 419 -8.11 -6.35 -33.05
CA ILE A 419 -7.07 -7.25 -32.54
C ILE A 419 -7.69 -8.42 -31.80
N LYS A 420 -8.72 -8.19 -30.97
CA LYS A 420 -9.39 -9.27 -30.22
C LYS A 420 -10.01 -10.30 -31.14
N TYR A 421 -10.72 -9.82 -32.15
CA TYR A 421 -11.36 -10.69 -33.14
C TYR A 421 -10.32 -11.49 -33.95
N GLY A 422 -9.20 -10.87 -34.35
CA GLY A 422 -8.10 -11.58 -35.00
C GLY A 422 -7.59 -12.76 -34.16
N PHE A 423 -7.30 -12.53 -32.88
CA PHE A 423 -6.86 -13.59 -31.97
C PHE A 423 -7.92 -14.70 -31.76
N GLN A 424 -9.21 -14.36 -31.73
CA GLN A 424 -10.29 -15.35 -31.63
C GLN A 424 -10.42 -16.22 -32.89
N ILE A 425 -10.39 -15.61 -34.08
CA ILE A 425 -10.49 -16.34 -35.35
C ILE A 425 -9.41 -17.43 -35.44
N ILE A 426 -8.15 -17.06 -35.22
CA ILE A 426 -7.04 -18.02 -35.32
C ILE A 426 -7.08 -19.05 -34.18
N ALA A 427 -7.61 -18.70 -33.00
CA ALA A 427 -7.81 -19.65 -31.91
C ALA A 427 -8.82 -20.74 -32.27
N GLU A 428 -9.98 -20.32 -32.79
CA GLU A 428 -11.13 -21.19 -33.07
C GLU A 428 -10.99 -22.00 -34.38
N PHE A 429 -10.16 -21.54 -35.31
CA PHE A 429 -9.97 -22.22 -36.58
C PHE A 429 -9.37 -23.61 -36.41
N ASP A 430 -10.01 -24.61 -37.00
CA ASP A 430 -9.57 -26.01 -37.01
C ASP A 430 -9.83 -26.65 -38.38
N ILE A 431 -9.02 -27.65 -38.73
CA ILE A 431 -9.18 -28.43 -39.96
C ILE A 431 -9.47 -29.87 -39.54
N SER A 432 -10.65 -30.36 -39.91
CA SER A 432 -11.10 -31.71 -39.54
C SER A 432 -11.27 -32.64 -40.74
N TYR A 433 -11.05 -33.94 -40.49
CA TYR A 433 -11.33 -35.01 -41.44
C TYR A 433 -12.75 -34.92 -41.99
N ARG A 434 -13.73 -34.62 -41.12
CA ARG A 434 -15.14 -34.57 -41.50
C ARG A 434 -15.43 -33.44 -42.49
N GLY A 435 -14.83 -32.27 -42.28
CA GLY A 435 -15.00 -31.11 -43.15
C GLY A 435 -14.31 -31.28 -44.50
N LEU A 436 -13.06 -31.76 -44.49
CA LEU A 436 -12.20 -31.71 -45.67
C LEU A 436 -12.17 -33.02 -46.47
N VAL A 437 -12.11 -34.17 -45.79
CA VAL A 437 -11.67 -35.44 -46.39
C VAL A 437 -12.82 -36.45 -46.53
N GLN A 438 -13.70 -36.56 -45.53
CA GLN A 438 -14.68 -37.66 -45.40
C GLN A 438 -15.55 -37.84 -46.65
N HIS A 439 -16.13 -36.75 -47.16
CA HIS A 439 -17.03 -36.81 -48.31
C HIS A 439 -16.31 -37.25 -49.60
N ARG A 440 -15.01 -36.93 -49.73
CA ARG A 440 -14.18 -37.31 -50.89
C ARG A 440 -13.76 -38.77 -50.84
N ILE A 441 -13.50 -39.32 -49.67
CA ILE A 441 -13.24 -40.77 -49.51
C ILE A 441 -14.53 -41.57 -49.73
N ARG A 442 -15.67 -41.12 -49.17
CA ARG A 442 -16.92 -41.90 -49.19
C ARG A 442 -17.38 -42.27 -50.60
N LYS A 443 -17.34 -41.34 -51.56
CA LYS A 443 -17.68 -41.59 -52.97
C LYS A 443 -16.84 -42.69 -53.64
N HIS A 444 -15.64 -42.97 -53.13
CA HIS A 444 -14.77 -44.02 -53.66
C HIS A 444 -15.04 -45.39 -53.05
N LEU A 445 -15.90 -45.46 -52.03
CA LEU A 445 -16.28 -46.71 -51.37
C LEU A 445 -17.62 -47.28 -51.84
N ASP A 446 -18.33 -46.57 -52.72
CA ASP A 446 -19.66 -46.96 -53.25
C ASP A 446 -19.61 -48.33 -53.95
N GLY A 447 -18.49 -48.70 -54.59
CA GLY A 447 -18.30 -50.03 -55.17
C GLY A 447 -18.35 -51.18 -54.14
N LEU A 448 -18.19 -50.88 -52.86
CA LEU A 448 -18.35 -51.80 -51.72
C LEU A 448 -19.74 -51.70 -51.06
N THR A 449 -20.70 -51.00 -51.68
CA THR A 449 -22.11 -51.03 -51.28
C THR A 449 -22.83 -52.15 -52.07
N PRO A 450 -23.59 -53.03 -51.40
CA PRO A 450 -24.27 -54.17 -52.06
C PRO A 450 -25.08 -53.82 -53.32
N ASP A 451 -25.78 -52.69 -53.31
CA ASP A 451 -26.66 -52.27 -54.40
C ASP A 451 -25.90 -51.58 -55.55
N GLU A 452 -24.72 -51.03 -55.27
CA GLU A 452 -23.93 -50.22 -56.21
C GLU A 452 -22.74 -50.98 -56.81
N THR A 453 -22.41 -52.15 -56.24
CA THR A 453 -21.27 -52.95 -56.72
C THR A 453 -21.48 -53.50 -58.13
N LEU A 454 -20.46 -53.35 -58.98
CA LEU A 454 -20.44 -53.84 -60.36
C LEU A 454 -20.04 -55.33 -60.45
N LEU A 455 -19.36 -55.87 -59.44
CA LEU A 455 -18.96 -57.29 -59.42
C LEU A 455 -20.08 -58.14 -58.80
N LYS A 456 -20.96 -58.67 -59.67
CA LYS A 456 -22.01 -59.61 -59.26
C LYS A 456 -21.47 -61.04 -59.21
N LEU A 457 -22.03 -61.84 -58.30
CA LEU A 457 -21.73 -63.25 -58.18
C LEU A 457 -22.31 -64.04 -59.37
N SER A 458 -21.63 -65.12 -59.75
CA SER A 458 -22.07 -66.09 -60.74
C SER A 458 -23.30 -66.88 -60.26
N ASN A 459 -23.92 -67.65 -61.17
CA ASN A 459 -25.08 -68.48 -60.83
C ASN A 459 -24.77 -69.62 -59.85
N SER A 460 -23.49 -69.99 -59.71
CA SER A 460 -23.01 -71.03 -58.78
C SER A 460 -21.82 -70.49 -57.98
N PRO A 461 -22.06 -69.57 -57.04
CA PRO A 461 -21.00 -68.85 -56.35
C PRO A 461 -20.17 -69.76 -55.45
N SER A 462 -18.90 -69.39 -55.28
CA SER A 462 -17.95 -70.07 -54.38
C SER A 462 -17.29 -69.08 -53.43
N ALA A 463 -16.73 -69.57 -52.31
CA ALA A 463 -15.94 -68.72 -51.42
C ALA A 463 -14.73 -68.09 -52.12
N GLN A 464 -14.13 -68.78 -53.11
CA GLN A 464 -13.03 -68.26 -53.91
C GLN A 464 -13.46 -67.08 -54.79
N GLU A 465 -14.69 -67.12 -55.32
CA GLU A 465 -15.27 -66.03 -56.09
C GLU A 465 -15.49 -64.79 -55.21
N ILE A 466 -16.10 -64.98 -54.02
CA ILE A 466 -16.28 -63.89 -53.03
C ILE A 466 -14.93 -63.26 -52.66
N LEU A 467 -13.93 -64.08 -52.32
CA LEU A 467 -12.61 -63.61 -51.94
C LEU A 467 -11.96 -62.77 -53.06
N THR A 468 -12.05 -63.25 -54.30
CA THR A 468 -11.53 -62.55 -55.47
C THR A 468 -12.25 -61.21 -55.67
N ASN A 469 -13.58 -61.20 -55.62
CA ASN A 469 -14.36 -59.97 -55.81
C ASN A 469 -14.07 -58.95 -54.71
N LEU A 470 -13.97 -59.37 -53.44
CA LEU A 470 -13.62 -58.48 -52.33
C LEU A 470 -12.22 -57.89 -52.47
N LYS A 471 -11.23 -58.68 -52.91
CA LYS A 471 -9.87 -58.20 -53.18
C LYS A 471 -9.83 -57.16 -54.30
N THR A 472 -10.54 -57.41 -55.40
CA THR A 472 -10.62 -56.46 -56.52
C THR A 472 -11.26 -55.15 -56.10
N LEU A 473 -12.45 -55.21 -55.47
CA LEU A 473 -13.16 -54.00 -55.03
C LEU A 473 -12.39 -53.22 -53.96
N HIS A 474 -11.72 -53.90 -53.02
CA HIS A 474 -10.86 -53.25 -52.04
C HIS A 474 -9.68 -52.53 -52.72
N GLY A 475 -8.99 -53.21 -53.64
CA GLY A 475 -7.87 -52.61 -54.38
C GLY A 475 -8.28 -51.39 -55.19
N GLU A 476 -9.41 -51.47 -55.91
CA GLU A 476 -9.96 -50.34 -56.67
C GLU A 476 -10.37 -49.18 -55.76
N ALA A 477 -11.07 -49.46 -54.66
CA ALA A 477 -11.49 -48.44 -53.70
C ALA A 477 -10.28 -47.75 -53.05
N LEU A 478 -9.27 -48.53 -52.64
CA LEU A 478 -8.05 -48.00 -52.03
C LEU A 478 -7.27 -47.12 -53.01
N TYR A 479 -7.05 -47.59 -54.24
CA TYR A 479 -6.37 -46.82 -55.28
C TYR A 479 -7.07 -45.48 -55.56
N ARG A 480 -8.40 -45.51 -55.70
CA ARG A 480 -9.18 -44.28 -55.93
C ARG A 480 -9.14 -43.33 -54.72
N CYS A 481 -9.14 -43.87 -53.49
CA CYS A 481 -8.96 -43.07 -52.29
C CYS A 481 -7.58 -42.40 -52.26
N GLU A 482 -6.52 -43.15 -52.56
CA GLU A 482 -5.16 -42.64 -52.61
C GLU A 482 -5.01 -41.50 -53.63
N THR A 483 -5.46 -41.70 -54.87
CA THR A 483 -5.44 -40.66 -55.90
C THR A 483 -6.22 -39.41 -55.48
N ALA A 484 -7.40 -39.58 -54.85
CA ALA A 484 -8.17 -38.43 -54.38
C ALA A 484 -7.52 -37.70 -53.20
N LEU A 485 -6.69 -38.40 -52.40
CA LEU A 485 -5.89 -37.79 -51.35
C LEU A 485 -4.65 -37.09 -51.91
N GLU A 486 -4.08 -37.55 -53.03
CA GLU A 486 -2.97 -36.86 -53.70
C GLU A 486 -3.37 -35.44 -54.14
N ASP A 487 -4.59 -35.28 -54.66
CA ASP A 487 -5.16 -33.97 -55.02
C ASP A 487 -5.35 -33.04 -53.80
N LEU A 488 -5.41 -33.60 -52.59
CA LEU A 488 -5.58 -32.87 -51.33
C LEU A 488 -4.27 -32.45 -50.67
N MET A 489 -3.12 -32.91 -51.16
CA MET A 489 -1.87 -32.81 -50.41
C MET A 489 -1.46 -31.38 -50.07
N CYS A 490 -1.87 -30.38 -50.85
CA CYS A 490 -1.59 -28.97 -50.57
C CYS A 490 -2.74 -28.23 -49.86
N GLU A 491 -3.96 -28.77 -49.80
CA GLU A 491 -5.12 -28.08 -49.20
C GLU A 491 -4.90 -27.71 -47.72
N PRO A 492 -4.24 -28.52 -46.86
CA PRO A 492 -3.90 -28.11 -45.49
C PRO A 492 -2.98 -26.89 -45.46
N SER A 493 -1.95 -26.85 -46.31
CA SER A 493 -1.03 -25.71 -46.45
C SER A 493 -1.77 -24.45 -46.92
N GLN A 494 -2.71 -24.60 -47.86
CA GLN A 494 -3.54 -23.48 -48.35
C GLN A 494 -4.46 -22.94 -47.26
N ALA A 495 -5.11 -23.84 -46.50
CA ALA A 495 -5.99 -23.47 -45.39
C ALA A 495 -5.22 -22.77 -44.27
N ALA A 496 -4.04 -23.29 -43.90
CA ALA A 496 -3.17 -22.67 -42.91
C ALA A 496 -2.64 -21.30 -43.37
N PHE A 497 -2.26 -21.16 -44.64
CA PHE A 497 -1.91 -19.85 -45.21
C PHE A 497 -3.07 -18.86 -45.15
N ALA A 498 -4.27 -19.28 -45.56
CA ALA A 498 -5.44 -18.40 -45.60
C ALA A 498 -5.83 -17.87 -44.22
N ILE A 499 -5.84 -18.74 -43.20
CA ILE A 499 -6.18 -18.31 -41.83
C ILE A 499 -5.12 -17.37 -41.25
N VAL A 500 -3.84 -17.61 -41.55
CA VAL A 500 -2.77 -16.70 -41.12
C VAL A 500 -2.85 -15.37 -41.87
N GLU A 501 -3.20 -15.37 -43.16
CA GLU A 501 -3.41 -14.15 -43.93
C GLU A 501 -4.55 -13.31 -43.33
N GLU A 502 -5.69 -13.94 -43.02
CA GLU A 502 -6.82 -13.28 -42.37
C GLU A 502 -6.46 -12.74 -40.99
N PHE A 503 -5.70 -13.51 -40.19
CA PHE A 503 -5.19 -13.05 -38.90
C PHE A 503 -4.31 -11.80 -39.06
N VAL A 504 -3.33 -11.84 -39.98
CA VAL A 504 -2.42 -10.72 -40.25
C VAL A 504 -3.18 -9.49 -40.77
N ASP A 505 -4.17 -9.68 -41.64
CA ASP A 505 -5.04 -8.60 -42.12
C ASP A 505 -5.70 -7.86 -40.96
N ARG A 506 -6.18 -8.61 -39.95
CA ARG A 506 -6.85 -8.04 -38.78
C ARG A 506 -5.90 -7.34 -37.83
N ILE A 507 -4.80 -8.01 -37.47
CA ILE A 507 -3.92 -7.50 -36.41
C ILE A 507 -2.89 -6.47 -36.90
N LEU A 508 -2.63 -6.36 -38.21
CA LEU A 508 -1.69 -5.39 -38.77
C LEU A 508 -2.34 -4.39 -39.74
N ARG A 509 -3.25 -4.84 -40.62
CA ARG A 509 -3.70 -4.06 -41.79
C ARG A 509 -5.04 -3.37 -41.61
N ALA A 510 -5.85 -3.76 -40.63
CA ALA A 510 -7.10 -3.10 -40.32
C ALA A 510 -6.86 -1.63 -39.87
N GLU A 511 -7.79 -0.74 -40.21
CA GLU A 511 -7.63 0.72 -40.00
C GLU A 511 -7.26 1.09 -38.56
N LYS A 512 -7.82 0.35 -37.58
CA LYS A 512 -7.61 0.58 -36.15
C LYS A 512 -6.53 -0.29 -35.52
N ALA A 513 -5.97 -1.26 -36.25
CA ALA A 513 -5.08 -2.27 -35.68
C ALA A 513 -3.90 -1.65 -34.92
N LYS A 514 -3.18 -0.72 -35.55
CA LYS A 514 -2.03 -0.06 -34.92
C LYS A 514 -2.43 0.76 -33.69
N SER A 515 -3.55 1.47 -33.72
CA SER A 515 -4.04 2.23 -32.57
C SER A 515 -4.51 1.32 -31.43
N GLU A 516 -5.11 0.17 -31.73
CA GLU A 516 -5.53 -0.79 -30.71
C GLU A 516 -4.31 -1.44 -30.04
N TRP A 517 -3.30 -1.82 -30.82
CA TRP A 517 -2.01 -2.25 -30.28
C TRP A 517 -1.36 -1.17 -29.43
N TYR A 518 -1.38 0.09 -29.87
CA TYR A 518 -0.86 1.21 -29.08
C TYR A 518 -1.53 1.29 -27.70
N ILE A 519 -2.88 1.26 -27.66
CA ILE A 519 -3.65 1.32 -26.42
C ILE A 519 -3.31 0.11 -25.53
N PHE A 520 -3.27 -1.09 -26.10
CA PHE A 520 -2.94 -2.31 -25.37
C PHE A 520 -1.53 -2.26 -24.76
N PHE A 521 -0.51 -1.93 -25.55
CA PHE A 521 0.87 -1.85 -25.08
C PHE A 521 1.10 -0.68 -24.13
N GLU A 522 0.34 0.41 -24.25
CA GLU A 522 0.39 1.51 -23.28
C GLU A 522 -0.09 1.01 -21.92
N GLU A 523 -1.20 0.27 -21.85
CA GLU A 523 -1.74 -0.28 -20.61
C GLU A 523 -0.75 -1.20 -19.89
N PHE A 524 -0.11 -2.11 -20.63
CA PHE A 524 0.81 -3.12 -20.11
C PHE A 524 2.31 -2.76 -20.20
N ARG A 525 2.64 -1.48 -20.41
CA ARG A 525 4.02 -1.03 -20.67
C ARG A 525 5.02 -1.41 -19.58
N SER A 526 4.57 -1.43 -18.33
CA SER A 526 5.42 -1.70 -17.16
C SER A 526 5.72 -3.19 -16.99
N GLU A 527 4.80 -4.05 -17.42
CA GLU A 527 4.96 -5.50 -17.45
C GLU A 527 5.84 -5.94 -18.63
N ILE A 528 5.74 -5.27 -19.77
CA ILE A 528 6.43 -5.63 -21.02
C ILE A 528 7.86 -5.06 -21.07
N TRP A 529 8.06 -3.85 -20.55
CA TRP A 529 9.35 -3.16 -20.49
C TRP A 529 9.72 -2.83 -19.03
N LYS A 530 9.79 -3.88 -18.21
CA LYS A 530 10.08 -3.79 -16.76
C LYS A 530 11.35 -2.96 -16.49
N ASN A 531 12.41 -3.20 -17.23
CA ASN A 531 13.70 -2.53 -16.98
C ASN A 531 13.65 -1.02 -17.29
N GLU A 532 12.78 -0.62 -18.21
CA GLU A 532 12.66 0.74 -18.72
C GLU A 532 11.68 1.59 -17.89
N PHE A 533 10.61 0.98 -17.34
CA PHE A 533 9.54 1.70 -16.62
C PHE A 533 9.56 1.55 -15.08
N VAL A 534 10.36 0.66 -14.49
CA VAL A 534 10.45 0.45 -13.02
C VAL A 534 10.78 1.72 -12.21
N GLN A 535 11.52 2.69 -12.76
CA GLN A 535 11.82 3.95 -12.07
C GLN A 535 10.70 5.01 -12.17
N LEU A 536 9.78 4.87 -13.12
CA LEU A 536 8.78 5.90 -13.44
C LEU A 536 7.46 5.70 -12.68
N GLU A 537 7.08 4.46 -12.34
CA GLU A 537 5.81 4.17 -11.65
C GLU A 537 5.83 4.48 -10.14
N GLY A 538 6.96 4.27 -9.46
CA GLY A 538 7.09 4.60 -8.03
C GLY A 538 6.79 6.07 -7.73
N SER A 539 7.03 6.95 -8.71
CA SER A 539 6.75 8.38 -8.60
C SER A 539 5.30 8.75 -8.88
N SER A 540 4.58 8.01 -9.74
CA SER A 540 3.22 8.35 -10.17
C SER A 540 2.15 8.01 -9.11
N LYS A 541 2.21 6.81 -8.53
CA LYS A 541 1.29 6.41 -7.44
C LYS A 541 1.53 7.23 -6.17
N LEU A 542 2.80 7.48 -5.84
CA LEU A 542 3.17 8.34 -4.72
C LEU A 542 2.65 9.77 -4.95
N ARG A 543 2.82 10.34 -6.15
CA ARG A 543 2.30 11.67 -6.50
C ARG A 543 0.78 11.77 -6.39
N ARG A 544 0.03 10.76 -6.83
CA ARG A 544 -1.44 10.73 -6.69
C ARG A 544 -1.85 10.75 -5.21
N ASN A 545 -1.21 9.92 -4.39
CA ASN A 545 -1.46 9.90 -2.94
C ASN A 545 -1.13 11.25 -2.29
N TRP A 546 -0.06 11.92 -2.72
CA TRP A 546 0.30 13.26 -2.23
C TRP A 546 -0.69 14.34 -2.65
N LEU A 547 -1.22 14.29 -3.88
CA LEU A 547 -2.26 15.22 -4.33
C LEU A 547 -3.57 15.04 -3.55
N GLU A 548 -4.01 13.80 -3.34
CA GLU A 548 -5.19 13.50 -2.51
C GLU A 548 -5.01 13.95 -1.05
N ALA A 549 -3.81 13.77 -0.49
CA ALA A 549 -3.49 14.24 0.85
C ALA A 549 -3.52 15.78 0.94
N LEU A 550 -3.00 16.48 -0.08
CA LEU A 550 -3.05 17.94 -0.14
C LEU A 550 -4.48 18.48 -0.23
N GLU A 551 -5.33 17.88 -1.08
CA GLU A 551 -6.73 18.28 -1.18
C GLU A 551 -7.48 18.13 0.14
N LYS A 552 -7.23 17.03 0.87
CA LYS A 552 -7.80 16.83 2.21
C LYS A 552 -7.38 17.94 3.17
N VAL A 553 -6.10 18.28 3.24
CA VAL A 553 -5.61 19.32 4.16
C VAL A 553 -6.14 20.70 3.74
N ILE A 554 -6.19 21.01 2.45
CA ILE A 554 -6.79 22.26 1.93
C ILE A 554 -8.26 22.38 2.35
N SER A 555 -9.04 21.29 2.25
CA SER A 555 -10.46 21.30 2.63
C SER A 555 -10.70 21.57 4.12
N VAL A 556 -9.76 21.17 4.98
CA VAL A 556 -9.85 21.36 6.43
C VAL A 556 -9.28 22.72 6.85
N ASN A 557 -8.29 23.26 6.14
CA ASN A 557 -7.62 24.52 6.46
C ASN A 557 -8.41 25.77 6.00
N ASN A 558 -9.71 25.80 6.25
CA ASN A 558 -10.59 26.92 5.94
C ASN A 558 -10.68 27.91 7.14
N CYS A 559 -10.47 29.19 6.84
CA CYS A 559 -10.50 30.32 7.79
C CYS A 559 -11.82 30.37 8.58
N GLU A 560 -12.96 30.11 7.94
CA GLU A 560 -14.28 30.14 8.59
C GLU A 560 -14.43 29.10 9.71
N SER A 561 -13.71 27.98 9.61
CA SER A 561 -13.73 26.90 10.61
C SER A 561 -12.84 27.18 11.83
N ILE A 562 -11.91 28.13 11.71
CA ILE A 562 -10.87 28.42 12.70
C ILE A 562 -11.17 29.74 13.44
N GLN A 563 -12.09 30.54 12.91
CA GLN A 563 -12.55 31.77 13.56
C GLN A 563 -13.64 31.47 14.59
N PHE A 564 -13.34 31.75 15.86
CA PHE A 564 -14.28 31.57 16.98
C PHE A 564 -14.69 32.89 17.64
N LEU A 565 -13.98 33.98 17.32
CA LEU A 565 -14.42 35.33 17.63
C LEU A 565 -15.16 35.93 16.44
N ASN A 566 -16.43 36.25 16.64
CA ASN A 566 -17.19 37.03 15.67
C ASN A 566 -16.58 38.43 15.58
N SER A 567 -16.14 38.80 14.37
CA SER A 567 -15.70 40.15 14.03
C SER A 567 -16.81 41.17 14.17
#